data_AF-X1NMX3-F1
#
_entry.id   AF-X1NMX3-F1
#
_cell.length_a   1.000
_cell.length_b   1.000
_cell.length_c   1.000
_cell.angle_alpha   90.00
_cell.angle_beta   90.00
_cell.angle_gamma   90.00
#
_symmetry.space_group_name_H-M   'P 1'
#
loop_
_entity.id
_entity.type
_entity.pdbx_description
1 polymer ?
#
loop_
_entity_poly.entity_id
_entity_poly.type
_entity_poly.pdbx_seq_one_letter_code
_entity_poly.pdbx_strand_id
1 'polypeptide(L)'
;MKGYYTPRIAGWDTHGLPIELEVERELGFSSKADIEKYGIDRFNNRCRESVFRYLEEWNAMTERIAFWLDLEHPYITMDNSYIETCWWAIKQMWDKGLIYQGYKVTPHCPRCGTSLSSHEVALGYQDNTEDPSVYIKFRVTHATLVEMPPPE
;
A
#
# COMPACT_ATOMS: atom_id res chain seq x y z
N MET A 1 -30.32 -13.95 19.81
CA MET A 1 -30.84 -12.60 19.50
C MET A 1 -31.26 -11.93 20.81
N LYS A 2 -30.50 -10.95 21.31
CA LYS A 2 -30.64 -10.37 22.66
C LYS A 2 -31.40 -9.02 22.71
N GLY A 3 -32.08 -8.64 21.63
CA GLY A 3 -32.83 -7.38 21.55
C GLY A 3 -31.98 -6.14 21.23
N TYR A 4 -30.73 -6.30 20.76
CA TYR A 4 -29.89 -5.18 20.33
C TYR A 4 -30.21 -4.73 18.90
N TYR A 5 -30.07 -3.42 18.64
CA TYR A 5 -30.01 -2.86 17.30
C TYR A 5 -28.58 -3.01 16.76
N THR A 6 -28.40 -3.87 15.76
CA THR A 6 -27.09 -4.20 15.19
C THR A 6 -27.08 -4.00 13.67
N PRO A 7 -27.05 -2.74 13.19
CA PRO A 7 -26.86 -2.47 11.77
C PRO A 7 -25.48 -3.01 11.34
N ARG A 8 -25.44 -3.66 10.19
CA ARG A 8 -24.22 -4.26 9.64
C ARG A 8 -24.13 -3.84 8.18
N ILE A 9 -23.19 -2.97 7.88
CA ILE A 9 -23.02 -2.38 6.55
C ILE A 9 -21.79 -3.02 5.92
N ALA A 10 -21.89 -3.42 4.65
CA ALA A 10 -20.74 -3.92 3.91
C ALA A 10 -19.82 -2.78 3.45
N GLY A 11 -18.62 -3.16 3.03
CA GLY A 11 -17.58 -2.20 2.68
C GLY A 11 -16.58 -2.79 1.71
N TRP A 12 -16.18 -1.99 0.72
CA TRP A 12 -15.27 -2.42 -0.32
C TRP A 12 -14.07 -1.49 -0.42
N ASP A 13 -12.88 -2.05 -0.23
CA ASP A 13 -11.61 -1.39 -0.48
C ASP A 13 -11.24 -1.56 -1.96
N THR A 14 -11.15 -0.45 -2.68
CA THR A 14 -11.15 -0.41 -4.15
C THR A 14 -10.00 0.42 -4.72
N HIS A 15 -9.00 0.74 -3.91
CA HIS A 15 -7.82 1.50 -4.33
C HIS A 15 -6.52 0.79 -3.96
N GLY A 16 -5.42 1.29 -4.50
CA GLY A 16 -4.07 0.97 -4.05
C GLY A 16 -3.45 -0.28 -4.68
N LEU A 17 -2.28 -0.63 -4.15
CA LEU A 17 -1.36 -1.60 -4.74
C LEU A 17 -1.96 -2.98 -5.06
N PRO A 18 -2.85 -3.58 -4.23
CA PRO A 18 -3.37 -4.91 -4.55
C PRO A 18 -4.07 -4.99 -5.91
N ILE A 19 -4.89 -3.98 -6.24
CA ILE A 19 -5.64 -3.92 -7.50
C ILE A 19 -4.72 -3.54 -8.65
N GLU A 20 -3.87 -2.53 -8.45
CA GLU A 20 -2.93 -2.07 -9.48
C GLU A 20 -1.98 -3.19 -9.93
N LEU A 21 -1.44 -3.98 -8.98
CA LEU A 21 -0.52 -5.08 -9.29
C LEU A 21 -1.19 -6.24 -10.01
N GLU A 22 -2.48 -6.47 -9.79
CA GLU A 22 -3.24 -7.49 -10.52
C GLU A 22 -3.44 -7.06 -11.97
N VAL A 23 -3.88 -5.82 -12.20
CA VAL A 23 -4.07 -5.28 -13.55
C VAL A 23 -2.75 -5.16 -14.30
N GLU A 24 -1.65 -4.78 -13.62
CA GLU A 24 -0.31 -4.85 -14.21
C GLU A 24 0.02 -6.26 -14.72
N ARG A 25 -0.28 -7.30 -13.94
CA ARG A 25 -0.03 -8.70 -14.35
C ARG A 25 -0.90 -9.11 -15.53
N GLU A 26 -2.18 -8.76 -15.53
CA GLU A 26 -3.08 -9.03 -16.66
C GLU A 26 -2.60 -8.36 -17.96
N LEU A 27 -2.08 -7.14 -17.86
CA LEU A 27 -1.56 -6.36 -18.99
C LEU A 27 -0.10 -6.68 -19.34
N GLY A 28 0.58 -7.52 -18.54
CA GLY A 28 1.99 -7.87 -18.72
C GLY A 28 2.96 -6.70 -18.45
N PHE A 29 2.56 -5.73 -17.64
CA PHE A 29 3.40 -4.57 -17.29
C PHE A 29 4.40 -4.93 -16.19
N SER A 30 5.59 -4.36 -16.32
CA SER A 30 6.71 -4.63 -15.41
C SER A 30 7.24 -3.37 -14.73
N SER A 31 6.86 -2.20 -15.24
CA SER A 31 7.34 -0.91 -14.77
C SER A 31 6.25 0.17 -14.85
N LYS A 32 6.41 1.22 -14.02
CA LYS A 32 5.56 2.43 -14.09
C LYS A 32 5.58 3.10 -15.46
N ALA A 33 6.71 3.04 -16.17
CA ALA A 33 6.82 3.60 -17.52
C ALA A 33 5.88 2.90 -18.51
N ASP A 34 5.55 1.62 -18.30
CA ASP A 34 4.60 0.90 -19.15
C ASP A 34 3.18 1.43 -18.94
N ILE A 35 2.81 1.72 -17.68
CA ILE A 35 1.52 2.34 -17.32
C ILE A 35 1.39 3.72 -17.95
N GLU A 36 2.43 4.55 -17.84
CA GLU A 36 2.43 5.90 -18.42
C GLU A 36 2.30 5.88 -19.94
N LYS A 37 3.02 4.96 -20.62
CA LYS A 37 2.87 4.75 -22.07
C LYS A 37 1.47 4.22 -22.44
N TYR A 38 0.93 3.33 -21.61
CA TYR A 38 -0.42 2.79 -21.78
C TYR A 38 -1.51 3.82 -21.51
N GLY A 39 -1.23 4.90 -20.77
CA GLY A 39 -2.19 5.94 -20.42
C GLY A 39 -2.83 5.69 -19.06
N ILE A 40 -2.69 6.67 -18.17
CA ILE A 40 -3.16 6.61 -16.77
C ILE A 40 -4.69 6.45 -16.71
N ASP A 41 -5.42 7.15 -17.58
CA ASP A 41 -6.88 7.06 -17.67
C ASP A 41 -7.34 5.64 -18.04
N ARG A 42 -6.68 5.03 -19.02
CA ARG A 42 -6.99 3.66 -19.47
C ARG A 42 -6.65 2.65 -18.39
N PHE A 43 -5.51 2.80 -17.73
CA PHE A 43 -5.12 1.93 -16.62
C PHE A 43 -6.10 2.02 -15.45
N ASN A 44 -6.50 3.22 -15.05
CA ASN A 44 -7.47 3.43 -13.97
C ASN A 44 -8.84 2.85 -14.32
N ASN A 45 -9.28 2.95 -15.58
CA ASN A 45 -10.53 2.32 -16.02
C ASN A 45 -10.46 0.79 -15.91
N ARG A 46 -9.33 0.17 -16.28
CA ARG A 46 -9.14 -1.27 -16.09
C ARG A 46 -9.13 -1.69 -14.62
N CYS A 47 -8.53 -0.88 -13.74
CA CYS A 47 -8.60 -1.11 -12.30
C CYS A 47 -10.04 -1.09 -11.78
N ARG A 48 -10.85 -0.12 -12.22
CA ARG A 48 -12.28 -0.06 -11.87
C ARG A 48 -13.07 -1.27 -12.37
N GLU A 49 -12.84 -1.67 -13.63
CA GLU A 49 -13.49 -2.86 -14.20
C GLU A 49 -13.16 -4.13 -13.39
N SER A 50 -11.90 -4.31 -12.98
CA SER A 50 -11.48 -5.44 -12.15
C SER A 50 -12.21 -5.44 -10.80
N VAL A 51 -12.34 -4.28 -10.15
CA VAL A 51 -13.08 -4.15 -8.89
C VAL A 51 -14.53 -4.61 -9.04
N PHE A 52 -15.28 -4.11 -10.02
CA PHE A 52 -16.69 -4.48 -10.21
C PHE A 52 -16.88 -5.97 -10.48
N ARG A 53 -15.97 -6.59 -11.24
CA ARG A 53 -15.96 -8.04 -11.48
C ARG A 53 -15.90 -8.83 -10.17
N TYR A 54 -14.99 -8.47 -9.26
CA TYR A 54 -14.88 -9.16 -7.98
C TYR A 54 -16.01 -8.85 -7.01
N LEU A 55 -16.60 -7.64 -7.06
CA LEU A 55 -17.72 -7.27 -6.19
C LEU A 55 -18.93 -8.20 -6.39
N GLU A 56 -19.26 -8.55 -7.64
CA GLU A 56 -20.36 -9.47 -7.94
C GLU A 56 -20.10 -10.87 -7.34
N GLU A 57 -18.88 -11.39 -7.49
CA GLU A 57 -18.49 -12.69 -6.94
C GLU A 57 -18.52 -12.70 -5.41
N TRP A 58 -18.06 -11.62 -4.78
CA TRP A 58 -18.07 -11.48 -3.32
C TRP A 58 -19.48 -11.37 -2.75
N ASN A 59 -20.38 -10.65 -3.41
CA ASN A 59 -21.78 -10.54 -2.99
C ASN A 59 -22.46 -11.93 -3.01
N ALA A 60 -22.30 -12.66 -4.12
CA ALA A 60 -22.86 -14.01 -4.24
C ALA A 60 -22.32 -14.96 -3.16
N MET A 61 -21.01 -14.90 -2.87
CA MET A 61 -20.40 -15.69 -1.79
C MET A 61 -20.96 -15.31 -0.42
N THR A 62 -21.06 -14.00 -0.13
CA THR A 62 -21.53 -13.46 1.16
C THR A 62 -22.95 -13.93 1.48
N GLU A 63 -23.84 -13.87 0.49
CA GLU A 63 -25.20 -14.39 0.61
C GLU A 63 -25.20 -15.90 0.82
N ARG A 64 -24.37 -16.64 0.06
CA ARG A 64 -24.33 -18.11 0.09
C ARG A 64 -23.92 -18.68 1.45
N ILE A 65 -23.05 -17.98 2.18
CA ILE A 65 -22.60 -18.34 3.54
C ILE A 65 -23.52 -17.79 4.64
N ALA A 66 -24.63 -17.14 4.27
CA ALA A 66 -25.58 -16.50 5.18
C ALA A 66 -24.95 -15.42 6.06
N PHE A 67 -23.99 -14.65 5.51
CA PHE A 67 -23.42 -13.51 6.22
C PHE A 67 -24.29 -12.27 6.01
N TRP A 68 -25.21 -12.02 6.95
CA TRP A 68 -26.23 -10.98 6.81
C TRP A 68 -25.66 -9.57 7.00
N LEU A 69 -25.33 -8.92 5.89
CA LEU A 69 -24.92 -7.52 5.78
C LEU A 69 -25.88 -6.74 4.88
N ASP A 70 -25.91 -5.42 5.02
CA ASP A 70 -26.47 -4.52 4.01
C ASP A 70 -25.49 -4.42 2.84
N LEU A 71 -25.82 -5.12 1.74
CA LEU A 71 -25.11 -5.11 0.47
C LEU A 71 -25.71 -4.12 -0.53
N GLU A 72 -26.88 -3.54 -0.23
CA GLU A 72 -27.55 -2.55 -1.08
C GLU A 72 -26.96 -1.15 -0.88
N HIS A 73 -26.51 -0.85 0.35
CA HIS A 73 -25.90 0.43 0.71
C HIS A 73 -24.48 0.27 1.29
N PRO A 74 -23.55 -0.40 0.58
CA PRO A 74 -22.18 -0.53 1.04
C PRO A 74 -21.45 0.82 0.96
N TYR A 75 -20.40 1.00 1.76
CA TYR A 75 -19.43 2.05 1.47
C TYR A 75 -18.40 1.54 0.45
N ILE A 76 -18.09 2.36 -0.55
CA ILE A 76 -17.09 2.04 -1.58
C ILE A 76 -16.02 3.13 -1.55
N THR A 77 -14.76 2.74 -1.38
CA THR A 77 -13.67 3.73 -1.19
C THR A 77 -13.40 4.61 -2.41
N MET A 78 -13.80 4.19 -3.62
CA MET A 78 -13.73 5.00 -4.85
C MET A 78 -14.91 5.96 -5.05
N ASP A 79 -15.93 5.92 -4.20
CA ASP A 79 -17.03 6.87 -4.28
C ASP A 79 -16.58 8.27 -3.87
N ASN A 80 -17.05 9.28 -4.60
CA ASN A 80 -16.64 10.67 -4.38
C ASN A 80 -16.95 11.16 -2.96
N SER A 81 -18.05 10.73 -2.34
CA SER A 81 -18.39 11.11 -0.96
C SER A 81 -17.38 10.54 0.06
N TYR A 82 -16.88 9.32 -0.20
CA TYR A 82 -15.84 8.69 0.63
C TYR A 82 -14.51 9.44 0.46
N ILE A 83 -14.11 9.72 -0.78
CA ILE A 83 -12.89 10.48 -1.10
C ILE A 83 -12.93 11.88 -0.48
N GLU A 84 -14.06 12.57 -0.57
CA GLU A 84 -14.27 13.90 0.04
C GLU A 84 -14.11 13.84 1.57
N THR A 85 -14.62 12.79 2.21
CA THR A 85 -14.44 12.57 3.65
C THR A 85 -12.97 12.35 4.01
N CYS A 86 -12.23 11.60 3.19
CA CYS A 86 -10.77 11.44 3.36
C CYS A 86 -10.03 12.77 3.20
N TRP A 87 -10.38 13.59 2.20
CA TRP A 87 -9.79 14.92 2.00
C TRP A 87 -10.07 15.84 3.18
N TRP A 88 -11.30 15.84 3.70
CA TRP A 88 -11.66 16.57 4.91
C TRP A 88 -10.77 16.13 6.09
N ALA A 89 -10.61 14.83 6.33
CA ALA A 89 -9.78 14.32 7.42
C ALA A 89 -8.31 14.74 7.28
N ILE A 90 -7.75 14.66 6.06
CA ILE A 90 -6.39 15.12 5.76
C ILE A 90 -6.27 16.63 6.03
N LYS A 91 -7.24 17.43 5.60
CA LYS A 91 -7.27 18.87 5.86
C LYS A 91 -7.31 19.18 7.36
N GLN A 92 -8.10 18.45 8.14
CA GLN A 92 -8.14 18.60 9.60
C GLN A 92 -6.79 18.29 10.26
N MET A 93 -6.08 17.26 9.78
CA MET A 93 -4.75 16.92 10.29
C MET A 93 -3.70 17.96 9.88
N TRP A 94 -3.79 18.48 8.65
CA TRP A 94 -2.94 19.56 8.16
C TRP A 94 -3.11 20.83 9.00
N ASP A 95 -4.35 21.27 9.23
CA ASP A 95 -4.66 22.49 10.00
C ASP A 95 -4.17 22.42 11.45
N LYS A 96 -4.05 21.20 11.99
CA LYS A 96 -3.50 20.92 13.33
C LYS A 96 -1.98 20.76 13.34
N GLY A 97 -1.30 20.89 12.20
CA GLY A 97 0.16 20.72 12.09
C GLY A 97 0.64 19.28 12.26
N LEU A 98 -0.22 18.28 12.03
CA LEU A 98 0.10 16.86 12.17
C LEU A 98 0.68 16.24 10.89
N ILE A 99 0.55 16.92 9.76
CA ILE A 99 1.11 16.50 8.46
C ILE A 99 2.27 17.42 8.13
N TYR A 100 3.39 16.83 7.70
CA TYR A 100 4.57 17.56 7.25
C TYR A 100 5.24 16.82 6.08
N GLN A 101 5.99 17.56 5.28
CA GLN A 101 6.83 17.00 4.23
C GLN A 101 8.28 16.87 4.74
N GLY A 102 8.92 15.74 4.48
CA GLY A 102 10.32 15.53 4.84
C GLY A 102 11.04 14.63 3.85
N TYR A 103 12.34 14.87 3.66
CA TYR A 103 13.23 14.01 2.86
C TYR A 103 13.96 13.06 3.80
N LYS A 104 13.55 11.78 3.80
CA LYS A 104 14.00 10.77 4.77
C LYS A 104 14.25 9.44 4.08
N VAL A 105 15.12 8.61 4.66
CA VAL A 105 15.29 7.22 4.24
C VAL A 105 14.06 6.43 4.69
N THR A 106 13.38 5.80 3.75
CA THR A 106 12.19 4.96 3.99
C THR A 106 12.35 3.63 3.28
N PRO A 107 11.71 2.56 3.76
CA PRO A 107 11.55 1.34 2.96
C PRO A 107 10.95 1.69 1.59
N HIS A 108 11.52 1.14 0.52
CA HIS A 108 11.16 1.49 -0.84
C HIS A 108 11.10 0.24 -1.71
N CYS A 109 10.02 0.08 -2.46
CA CYS A 109 9.90 -0.99 -3.43
C CYS A 109 10.44 -0.51 -4.79
N PRO A 110 11.56 -1.07 -5.30
CA PRO A 110 12.12 -0.62 -6.58
C PRO A 110 11.25 -0.98 -7.78
N ARG A 111 10.44 -2.05 -7.69
CA ARG A 111 9.48 -2.43 -8.74
C ARG A 111 8.29 -1.48 -8.80
N CYS A 112 7.62 -1.29 -7.67
CA CYS A 112 6.44 -0.41 -7.58
C CYS A 112 6.84 1.08 -7.59
N GLY A 113 8.13 1.42 -7.42
CA GLY A 113 8.63 2.78 -7.40
C GLY A 113 7.92 3.66 -6.38
N THR A 114 7.67 3.14 -5.18
CA THR A 114 6.96 3.83 -4.10
C THR A 114 7.52 3.46 -2.74
N SER A 115 7.45 4.41 -1.80
CA SER A 115 7.79 4.16 -0.40
C SER A 115 6.70 3.35 0.29
N LEU A 116 7.11 2.51 1.24
CA LEU A 116 6.23 1.66 2.04
C LEU A 116 6.28 2.06 3.51
N SER A 117 5.15 1.87 4.19
CA SER A 117 5.02 2.01 5.64
C SER A 117 5.68 0.84 6.38
N SER A 118 5.94 1.02 7.67
CA SER A 118 6.47 -0.05 8.53
C SER A 118 5.54 -1.26 8.60
N HIS A 119 4.22 -1.05 8.55
CA HIS A 119 3.22 -2.12 8.63
C HIS A 119 3.21 -2.96 7.36
N GLU A 120 3.38 -2.35 6.18
CA GLU A 120 3.48 -3.09 4.91
C GLU A 120 4.75 -3.94 4.85
N VAL A 121 5.89 -3.39 5.29
CA VAL A 121 7.17 -4.14 5.31
C VAL A 121 7.11 -5.32 6.27
N ALA A 122 6.48 -5.16 7.44
CA ALA A 122 6.37 -6.22 8.43
C ALA A 122 5.60 -7.45 7.94
N LEU A 123 4.70 -7.30 6.95
CA LEU A 123 3.93 -8.40 6.38
C LEU A 123 4.71 -9.26 5.37
N GLY A 124 5.84 -8.77 4.87
CA GLY A 124 6.55 -9.36 3.73
C GLY A 124 7.91 -10.00 4.04
N TYR A 125 8.25 -10.23 5.31
CA TYR A 125 9.56 -10.77 5.68
C TYR A 125 9.74 -12.20 5.16
N GLN A 126 10.93 -12.49 4.63
CA GLN A 126 11.30 -13.81 4.11
C GLN A 126 12.57 -14.32 4.78
N ASP A 127 12.44 -15.39 5.56
CA ASP A 127 13.57 -16.08 6.15
C ASP A 127 14.43 -16.76 5.07
N ASN A 128 15.73 -16.91 5.37
CA ASN A 128 16.71 -17.56 4.49
C ASN A 128 16.88 -16.89 3.12
N THR A 129 16.68 -15.57 3.05
CA THR A 129 17.13 -14.79 1.89
C THR A 129 18.66 -14.86 1.82
N GLU A 130 19.20 -15.36 0.70
CA GLU A 130 20.64 -15.50 0.52
C GLU A 130 21.30 -14.13 0.29
N ASP A 131 22.04 -13.64 1.29
CA ASP A 131 22.82 -12.41 1.19
C ASP A 131 24.33 -12.69 1.28
N PRO A 132 25.16 -11.99 0.49
CA PRO A 132 26.61 -12.17 0.54
C PRO A 132 27.22 -11.55 1.81
N SER A 133 28.01 -12.32 2.55
CA SER A 133 28.87 -11.81 3.63
C SER A 133 30.27 -11.51 3.09
N VAL A 134 30.66 -10.24 3.09
CA VAL A 134 31.92 -9.77 2.47
C VAL A 134 32.77 -8.94 3.45
N TYR A 135 34.09 -9.06 3.34
CA TYR A 135 35.06 -8.30 4.13
C TYR A 135 35.82 -7.32 3.23
N ILE A 136 35.75 -6.01 3.52
CA ILE A 136 36.36 -4.95 2.71
C ILE A 136 37.39 -4.18 3.54
N LYS A 137 38.65 -4.13 3.06
CA LYS A 137 39.71 -3.32 3.69
C LYS A 137 39.67 -1.89 3.18
N PHE A 138 39.67 -0.93 4.08
CA PHE A 138 39.80 0.50 3.75
C PHE A 138 41.22 0.98 4.09
N ARG A 139 41.85 1.68 3.15
CA ARG A 139 43.18 2.28 3.37
C ARG A 139 43.02 3.53 4.25
N VAL A 140 43.74 3.56 5.36
CA VAL A 140 43.79 4.73 6.25
C VAL A 140 44.63 5.86 5.65
N THR A 141 44.21 7.10 5.91
CA THR A 141 45.05 8.29 5.65
C THR A 141 45.74 8.72 6.94
N HIS A 142 46.95 9.27 6.84
CA HIS A 142 47.71 9.65 8.03
C HIS A 142 46.99 10.71 8.89
N ALA A 143 46.13 11.54 8.28
CA ALA A 143 45.33 12.56 8.95
C ALA A 143 44.18 11.99 9.81
N THR A 144 43.78 10.73 9.61
CA THR A 144 42.70 10.06 10.35
C THR A 144 43.20 9.12 11.43
N LEU A 145 44.53 9.00 11.61
CA LEU A 145 45.12 8.21 12.68
C LEU A 145 44.97 8.98 14.00
N VAL A 146 44.01 8.56 14.83
CA VAL A 146 43.99 8.93 16.25
C VAL A 146 45.08 8.10 16.92
N GLU A 147 45.98 8.72 17.69
CA GLU A 147 46.91 7.98 18.55
C GLU A 147 46.09 7.11 19.50
N MET A 148 46.03 5.81 19.23
CA MET A 148 45.41 4.88 20.15
C MET A 148 46.31 4.76 21.37
N PRO A 149 45.78 4.92 22.60
CA PRO A 149 46.56 4.62 23.79
C PRO A 149 47.03 3.15 23.72
N PRO A 150 48.22 2.84 24.25
CA PRO A 150 48.76 1.49 24.23
C PRO A 150 47.79 0.53 24.93
N PRO A 151 47.60 -0.69 24.40
CA PRO A 151 46.79 -1.71 25.07
C PRO A 151 47.43 -2.09 26.41
N GLU A 152 46.63 -2.10 27.48
CA GLU A 152 47.00 -2.68 28.79
C GLU A 152 47.19 -4.21 28.71
#